data_AF-A0A7Y9DUB1-F1
#
_entry.id   AF-A0A7Y9DUB1-F1
#
_cell.length_a   1.000
_cell.length_b   1.000
_cell.length_c   1.000
_cell.angle_alpha   90.00
_cell.angle_beta   90.00
_cell.angle_gamma   90.00
#
_symmetry.space_group_name_H-M   'P 1'
#
loop_
_entity.id
_entity.type
_entity.pdbx_description
1 polymer ?
#
loop_
_entity_poly.entity_id
_entity_poly.type
_entity_poly.pdbx_seq_one_letter_code
_entity_poly.pdbx_strand_id
1 'polypeptide(L)'
;MSDPAARRLVVAGALRLHLARRLGTGVPPEADDDALLRAAASLGTDVDRVAGLHRVAFDPPYPGRGVVQPVRHGRRLVLTTAARDDDGTTLGVVLTVLVPGRAAQVQISPA
;
A
#
# COMPACT_ATOMS: atom_id res chain seq x y z
N MET A 1 -9.45 -9.31 -22.92
CA MET A 1 -9.19 -8.13 -22.07
C MET A 1 -9.86 -8.35 -20.72
N SER A 2 -9.10 -8.46 -19.63
CA SER A 2 -9.68 -8.57 -18.29
C SER A 2 -10.27 -7.21 -17.89
N ASP A 3 -11.44 -7.18 -17.23
CA ASP A 3 -12.04 -5.94 -16.72
C ASP A 3 -11.04 -5.22 -15.78
N PRO A 4 -10.65 -3.96 -16.07
CA PRO A 4 -9.68 -3.23 -15.27
C PRO A 4 -10.17 -2.97 -13.84
N ALA A 5 -11.48 -2.87 -13.62
CA ALA A 5 -12.04 -2.72 -12.27
C ALA A 5 -11.89 -4.02 -11.46
N ALA A 6 -12.24 -5.17 -12.04
CA ALA A 6 -11.99 -6.47 -11.42
C ALA A 6 -10.50 -6.69 -11.14
N ARG A 7 -9.60 -6.32 -12.07
CA ARG A 7 -8.15 -6.44 -11.87
C ARG A 7 -7.66 -5.59 -10.70
N ARG A 8 -8.09 -4.33 -10.60
CA ARG A 8 -7.79 -3.46 -9.44
C ARG A 8 -8.25 -4.08 -8.13
N LEU A 9 -9.45 -4.65 -8.10
CA LEU A 9 -10.00 -5.29 -6.89
C LEU A 9 -9.14 -6.47 -6.43
N VAL A 10 -8.74 -7.34 -7.36
CA VAL A 10 -7.88 -8.51 -7.06
C VAL A 10 -6.52 -8.06 -6.50
N VAL A 11 -5.84 -7.11 -7.16
CA VAL A 11 -4.54 -6.62 -6.70
C VAL A 11 -4.67 -5.92 -5.34
N ALA A 12 -5.71 -5.10 -5.14
CA ALA A 12 -5.96 -4.45 -3.85
C ALA A 12 -6.22 -5.48 -2.74
N GLY A 13 -6.94 -6.57 -3.03
CA GLY A 13 -7.16 -7.67 -2.08
C GLY A 13 -5.86 -8.37 -1.68
N ALA A 14 -4.98 -8.64 -2.65
CA ALA A 14 -3.68 -9.24 -2.39
C ALA A 14 -2.77 -8.33 -1.55
N LEU A 15 -2.76 -7.03 -1.84
CA LEU A 15 -2.03 -6.04 -1.04
C LEU A 15 -2.58 -5.93 0.39
N ARG A 16 -3.91 -6.00 0.59
CA ARG A 16 -4.51 -6.03 1.94
C ARG A 16 -4.03 -7.24 2.74
N LEU A 17 -3.99 -8.40 2.11
CA LEU A 17 -3.50 -9.62 2.76
C LEU A 17 -2.01 -9.52 3.09
N HIS A 18 -1.21 -8.95 2.19
CA HIS A 18 0.20 -8.66 2.43
C HIS A 18 0.40 -7.73 3.64
N LEU A 19 -0.38 -6.65 3.71
CA LEU A 19 -0.39 -5.70 4.83
C LEU A 19 -0.73 -6.38 6.15
N ALA A 20 -1.79 -7.19 6.17
CA ALA A 20 -2.21 -7.90 7.37
C ALA A 20 -1.13 -8.88 7.86
N ARG A 21 -0.44 -9.56 6.94
CA ARG A 21 0.68 -10.46 7.30
C ARG A 21 1.91 -9.70 7.80
N ARG A 22 2.17 -8.51 7.25
CA ARG A 22 3.35 -7.71 7.61
C ARG A 22 3.20 -6.96 8.91
N LEU A 23 2.04 -6.36 9.13
CA LEU A 23 1.80 -5.46 10.25
C LEU A 23 0.95 -6.12 11.36
N GLY A 24 0.42 -7.32 11.14
CA GLY A 24 -0.46 -7.98 12.10
C GLY A 24 -1.68 -7.12 12.40
N THR A 25 -1.78 -6.67 13.65
CA THR A 25 -2.85 -5.79 14.15
C THR A 25 -2.69 -4.32 13.73
N GLY A 26 -1.59 -3.96 13.06
CA GLY A 26 -1.30 -2.60 12.60
C GLY A 26 -0.16 -1.94 13.36
N VAL A 27 -0.05 -0.62 13.22
CA VAL A 27 0.96 0.18 13.92
C VAL A 27 0.42 0.53 15.33
N PRO A 28 1.21 0.40 16.42
CA PRO A 28 0.74 0.68 17.78
C PRO A 28 0.21 2.12 17.96
N PRO A 29 -0.80 2.38 18.81
CA PRO A 29 -1.38 3.71 19.02
C PRO A 29 -0.38 4.80 19.41
N GLU A 30 0.64 4.44 20.18
CA GLU A 30 1.69 5.31 20.71
C GLU A 30 2.84 5.55 19.71
N ALA A 31 2.76 4.96 18.52
CA ALA A 31 3.81 5.01 17.51
C ALA A 31 4.16 6.45 17.09
N ASP A 32 5.45 6.66 16.91
CA ASP A 32 6.02 7.89 16.39
C ASP A 32 6.17 7.93 14.86
N ASP A 33 6.63 9.07 14.36
CA ASP A 33 6.85 9.29 12.94
C ASP A 33 7.83 8.25 12.40
N ASP A 34 8.91 7.97 13.14
CA ASP A 34 9.89 6.96 12.77
C ASP A 34 9.31 5.55 12.77
N ALA A 35 8.43 5.22 13.72
CA ALA A 35 7.71 3.95 13.74
C ALA A 35 6.78 3.80 12.52
N LEU A 36 6.09 4.88 12.11
CA LEU A 36 5.30 4.87 10.88
C LEU A 36 6.17 4.67 9.63
N LEU A 37 7.33 5.34 9.56
CA LEU A 37 8.27 5.19 8.45
C LEU A 37 8.88 3.78 8.40
N ARG A 38 9.26 3.20 9.55
CA ARG A 38 9.74 1.81 9.64
C ARG A 38 8.65 0.82 9.24
N ALA A 39 7.41 1.04 9.68
CA ALA A 39 6.28 0.22 9.27
C ALA A 39 6.03 0.31 7.76
N ALA A 40 6.14 1.49 7.16
CA ALA A 40 6.06 1.64 5.71
C ALA A 40 7.21 0.92 4.98
N ALA A 41 8.44 1.02 5.48
CA ALA A 41 9.57 0.33 4.88
C ALA A 41 9.38 -1.20 4.87
N SER A 42 8.84 -1.78 5.94
CA SER A 42 8.58 -3.22 6.02
C SER A 42 7.51 -3.72 5.04
N LEU A 43 6.60 -2.83 4.58
CA LEU A 43 5.61 -3.17 3.55
C LEU A 43 6.24 -3.46 2.19
N GLY A 44 7.39 -2.85 1.88
CA GLY A 44 8.11 -3.11 0.63
C GLY A 44 8.78 -4.48 0.59
N THR A 45 9.10 -5.05 1.75
CA THR A 45 9.74 -6.37 1.82
C THR A 45 8.76 -7.46 1.35
N ASP A 46 9.23 -8.40 0.52
CA ASP A 46 8.46 -9.51 -0.10
C ASP A 46 7.27 -9.11 -0.99
N VAL A 47 7.10 -7.81 -1.29
CA VAL A 47 6.02 -7.37 -2.19
C VAL A 47 6.20 -7.92 -3.60
N ASP A 48 7.42 -8.25 -4.01
CA ASP A 48 7.74 -8.83 -5.32
C ASP A 48 6.99 -10.14 -5.59
N ARG A 49 6.64 -10.90 -4.54
CA ARG A 49 5.79 -12.09 -4.68
C ARG A 49 4.37 -11.74 -5.09
N VAL A 50 3.81 -10.66 -4.52
CA VAL A 50 2.49 -10.12 -4.90
C VAL A 50 2.57 -9.55 -6.31
N ALA A 51 3.61 -8.75 -6.59
CA ALA A 51 3.85 -8.15 -7.90
C ALA A 51 3.93 -9.20 -9.01
N GLY A 52 4.73 -10.24 -8.82
CA GLY A 52 4.91 -11.33 -9.78
C GLY A 52 3.65 -12.19 -9.97
N LEU A 53 2.96 -12.56 -8.88
CA LEU A 53 1.74 -13.36 -8.98
C LEU A 53 0.61 -12.63 -9.72
N HIS A 54 0.51 -11.31 -9.52
CA HIS A 54 -0.55 -10.48 -10.10
C HIS A 54 -0.11 -9.70 -11.34
N ARG A 55 1.11 -9.92 -11.83
CA ARG A 55 1.63 -9.30 -13.06
C ARG A 55 1.46 -7.78 -13.01
N VAL A 56 1.98 -7.19 -11.93
CA VAL A 56 1.88 -5.77 -11.63
C VAL A 56 3.25 -5.22 -11.23
N ALA A 57 3.63 -4.09 -11.81
CA ALA A 57 4.80 -3.33 -11.45
C ALA A 57 4.38 -2.07 -10.67
N PHE A 58 5.22 -1.66 -9.72
CA PHE A 58 5.01 -0.46 -8.92
C PHE A 58 6.12 0.57 -9.18
N ASP A 59 5.73 1.79 -9.51
CA ASP A 59 6.67 2.87 -9.81
C ASP A 59 6.16 4.19 -9.21
N PRO A 60 6.82 4.74 -8.16
CA PRO A 60 8.00 4.20 -7.46
C PRO A 60 7.74 2.84 -6.76
N PRO A 61 8.77 2.07 -6.34
CA PRO A 61 8.56 0.78 -5.68
C PRO A 61 7.59 0.85 -4.49
N TYR A 62 6.71 -0.15 -4.35
CA TYR A 62 5.73 -0.23 -3.27
C TYR A 62 6.40 -0.20 -1.87
N PRO A 63 5.84 0.52 -0.87
CA PRO A 63 4.54 1.20 -0.86
C PRO A 63 4.52 2.59 -1.51
N GLY A 64 5.62 2.99 -2.14
CA GLY A 64 5.77 4.27 -2.80
C GLY A 64 6.32 5.37 -1.90
N ARG A 65 5.97 6.61 -2.20
CA ARG A 65 6.44 7.79 -1.47
C ARG A 65 5.30 8.43 -0.70
N GLY A 66 5.62 9.07 0.42
CA GLY A 66 4.61 9.66 1.29
C GLY A 66 5.23 10.55 2.35
N VAL A 67 4.36 11.21 3.10
CA VAL A 67 4.74 12.07 4.22
C VAL A 67 3.87 11.75 5.42
N VAL A 68 4.45 11.82 6.61
CA VAL A 68 3.68 11.79 7.85
C VAL A 68 2.93 13.12 7.96
N GLN A 69 1.65 13.04 8.30
CA GLN A 69 0.73 14.17 8.40
C GLN A 69 0.12 14.20 9.80
N PRO A 70 0.09 15.37 10.46
CA PRO A 70 -0.69 15.53 11.68
C PRO A 70 -2.19 15.45 11.34
N VAL A 71 -2.96 14.84 12.22
CA VAL A 71 -4.43 14.79 12.18
C VAL A 71 -5.00 15.16 13.55
N ARG A 72 -6.30 15.45 13.62
CA ARG A 72 -6.97 15.94 14.85
C ARG A 72 -6.63 15.14 16.12
N HIS A 73 -6.39 13.83 15.99
CA HIS A 73 -6.07 12.93 17.10
C HIS A 73 -4.84 12.07 16.82
N GLY A 74 -3.74 12.67 16.37
CA GLY A 74 -2.45 12.00 16.19
C GLY A 74 -1.83 12.26 14.83
N ARG A 75 -1.41 11.18 14.16
CA ARG A 75 -0.63 11.25 12.90
C ARG A 75 -1.07 10.15 11.96
N ARG A 76 -0.88 10.36 10.67
CA ARG A 76 -1.07 9.35 9.63
C ARG A 76 0.06 9.42 8.62
N LEU A 77 0.42 8.29 8.04
CA LEU A 77 1.30 8.23 6.88
C LEU A 77 0.48 7.82 5.66
N VAL A 78 0.54 8.63 4.61
CA VAL A 78 -0.15 8.39 3.34
C VAL A 78 0.91 8.20 2.26
N LEU A 79 0.91 7.04 1.62
CA LEU A 79 1.89 6.61 0.63
C LEU A 79 1.20 6.35 -0.70
N THR A 80 1.83 6.76 -1.80
CA THR A 80 1.32 6.53 -3.15
C THR A 80 2.37 5.95 -4.08
N THR A 81 1.94 5.01 -4.93
CA THR A 81 2.69 4.47 -6.06
C THR A 81 1.75 4.18 -7.23
N ALA A 82 2.23 4.31 -8.47
CA ALA A 82 1.49 3.85 -9.63
C ALA A 82 1.60 2.32 -9.77
N ALA A 83 0.48 1.66 -10.04
CA ALA A 83 0.44 0.26 -10.45
C ALA A 83 0.28 0.18 -11.97
N ARG A 84 1.16 -0.57 -12.64
CA ARG A 84 1.11 -0.86 -14.08
C ARG A 84 1.05 -2.36 -14.30
N ASP A 85 0.36 -2.82 -15.33
CA ASP A 85 0.44 -4.22 -15.74
C ASP A 85 1.71 -4.52 -16.56
N ASP A 86 1.90 -5.79 -16.93
CA ASP A 86 3.04 -6.26 -17.73
C ASP A 86 3.17 -5.55 -19.08
N ASP A 87 2.06 -5.05 -19.64
CA ASP A 87 2.04 -4.32 -20.91
C ASP A 87 2.39 -2.83 -20.71
N GLY A 88 2.68 -2.42 -19.47
CA GLY A 88 2.98 -1.03 -19.10
C GLY A 88 1.72 -0.16 -18.96
N THR A 89 0.52 -0.73 -19.09
CA THR A 89 -0.73 0.02 -18.96
C THR A 89 -0.98 0.34 -17.50
N THR A 90 -1.30 1.60 -17.21
CA THR A 90 -1.62 2.03 -15.84
C THR A 90 -2.90 1.36 -15.35
N LEU A 91 -2.77 0.51 -14.34
CA LEU A 91 -3.88 -0.11 -13.64
C LEU A 91 -4.57 0.90 -12.70
N GLY A 92 -3.78 1.79 -12.09
CA GLY A 92 -4.24 2.85 -11.21
C GLY A 92 -3.17 3.37 -10.25
N VAL A 93 -3.57 4.21 -9.30
CA VAL A 93 -2.71 4.67 -8.19
C VAL A 93 -3.04 3.87 -6.94
N VAL A 94 -2.04 3.20 -6.38
CA VAL A 94 -2.14 2.53 -5.08
C VAL A 94 -1.98 3.58 -3.99
N LEU A 95 -2.96 3.65 -3.10
CA LEU A 95 -2.93 4.48 -1.90
C LEU A 95 -2.84 3.57 -0.68
N THR A 96 -1.76 3.69 0.08
CA THR A 96 -1.57 2.98 1.34
C THR A 96 -1.60 3.98 2.50
N VAL A 97 -2.43 3.70 3.51
CA VAL A 97 -2.61 4.59 4.66
C VAL A 97 -2.31 3.83 5.95
N LEU A 98 -1.39 4.38 6.74
CA LEU A 98 -1.07 3.92 8.09
C LEU A 98 -1.55 4.95 9.10
N VAL A 99 -2.35 4.51 10.06
CA VAL A 99 -2.78 5.30 11.20
C VAL A 99 -2.49 4.49 12.46
N PRO A 100 -1.70 5.01 13.43
CA PRO A 100 -1.50 4.36 14.73
C PRO A 100 -2.82 3.92 15.36
N GLY A 101 -2.85 2.70 15.87
CA GLY A 101 -4.03 2.08 16.50
C GLY A 101 -5.14 1.67 15.52
N ARG A 102 -4.90 1.70 14.20
CA ARG A 102 -5.85 1.24 13.20
C ARG A 102 -5.23 0.21 12.26
N ALA A 103 -6.08 -0.64 11.70
CA ALA A 103 -5.70 -1.51 10.61
C ALA A 103 -5.18 -0.68 9.42
N ALA A 104 -4.06 -1.11 8.84
CA ALA A 104 -3.52 -0.51 7.64
C ALA A 104 -4.52 -0.62 6.48
N GLN A 105 -4.63 0.44 5.69
CA GLN A 105 -5.57 0.50 4.57
C GLN A 105 -4.81 0.56 3.27
N VAL A 106 -5.31 -0.17 2.26
CA VAL A 106 -4.83 -0.04 0.89
C VAL A 106 -6.01 -0.08 -0.09
N GLN A 107 -5.92 0.74 -1.12
CA GLN A 107 -6.85 0.78 -2.24
C GLN A 107 -6.13 1.16 -3.52
N ILE A 108 -6.74 0.87 -4.67
CA ILE A 108 -6.24 1.24 -5.99
C ILE A 108 -7.31 2.07 -6.68
N SER A 109 -7.02 3.35 -6.90
CA SER A 109 -7.89 4.28 -7.63
C SER A 109 -7.55 4.27 -9.11
N PRO A 110 -8.53 4.47 -10.01
CA PRO A 110 -8.24 4.78 -11.41
C PRO A 110 -7.30 5.99 -11.51
N ALA A 111 -6.44 6.00 -12.53
CA ALA A 111 -5.58 7.14 -12.86
C ALA A 111 -6.36 8.20 -13.65
#